data_AF-A0A1G6QF81-F1
#
_entry.id   AF-A0A1G6QF81-F1
#
_cell.length_a   1.000
_cell.length_b   1.000
_cell.length_c   1.000
_cell.angle_alpha   90.00
_cell.angle_beta   90.00
_cell.angle_gamma   90.00
#
_symmetry.space_group_name_H-M   'P 1'
#
loop_
_entity.id
_entity.type
_entity.pdbx_description
1 polymer ?
#
loop_
_entity_poly.entity_id
_entity_poly.type
_entity_poly.pdbx_seq_one_letter_code
_entity_poly.pdbx_strand_id
1 'polypeptide(L)'
;MAHPNEFFSQEYILKLYRELDNAATETKVQFTLDYIDTIKEDYPLELVEYMTKTQLANIYFDQEEYEKALPILEEIKTLKSPEGTGGKHLYILLLIRTHRLLGNFEMAISLLERNLLSEGNPDKGFDTLDFLKEHAKLCQDAGLEFDPRFKGKIDFVVESLGFEDKDLQSLEMIDYLTKTNTDWNIRMGKIILKKDISGEEKTQILEDFLKECPIRWYRDYVIEMINHYRSRNQD
;
A
#
# COMPACT_ATOMS: atom_id res chain seq x y z
N MET A 1 22.17 12.68 -5.13
CA MET A 1 21.45 11.45 -5.54
C MET A 1 19.99 11.69 -5.23
N ALA A 2 19.11 11.46 -6.20
CA ALA A 2 17.67 11.53 -5.96
C ALA A 2 17.26 10.45 -4.94
N HIS A 3 16.23 10.73 -4.15
CA HIS A 3 15.82 9.82 -3.08
C HIS A 3 15.16 8.56 -3.71
N PRO A 4 15.37 7.33 -3.19
CA PRO A 4 14.76 6.12 -3.77
C PRO A 4 13.23 6.17 -3.89
N ASN A 5 12.57 6.90 -2.99
CA ASN A 5 11.11 7.13 -3.02
C ASN A 5 10.64 8.12 -4.11
N GLU A 6 11.57 8.76 -4.84
CA GLU A 6 11.29 9.72 -5.92
C GLU A 6 11.48 9.10 -7.31
N PHE A 7 11.82 7.80 -7.40
CA PHE A 7 12.07 7.12 -8.66
C PHE A 7 10.93 7.31 -9.66
N PHE A 8 9.69 7.09 -9.22
CA PHE A 8 8.49 7.41 -9.99
C PHE A 8 7.90 8.73 -9.50
N SER A 9 7.97 9.76 -10.34
CA SER A 9 7.43 11.07 -10.01
C SER A 9 5.90 11.05 -9.88
N GLN A 10 5.35 12.02 -9.16
CA GLN A 10 3.90 12.17 -9.05
C GLN A 10 3.23 12.35 -10.42
N GLU A 11 3.86 13.09 -11.33
CA GLU A 11 3.36 13.29 -12.69
C GLU A 11 3.29 11.97 -13.47
N TYR A 12 4.34 11.15 -13.38
CA TYR A 12 4.36 9.82 -13.98
C TYR A 12 3.22 8.95 -13.44
N ILE A 13 3.04 8.89 -12.11
CA ILE A 13 1.99 8.08 -11.46
C ILE A 13 0.60 8.56 -11.90
N LEU A 14 0.34 9.86 -11.90
CA LEU A 14 -0.94 10.41 -12.35
C LEU A 14 -1.20 10.11 -13.83
N LYS A 15 -0.19 10.22 -14.69
CA LYS A 15 -0.35 9.92 -16.10
C LYS A 15 -0.67 8.44 -16.34
N LEU A 16 0.08 7.54 -15.71
CA LEU A 16 -0.13 6.10 -15.85
C LEU A 16 -1.53 5.66 -15.37
N TYR A 17 -1.94 6.10 -14.18
CA TYR A 17 -3.12 5.54 -13.51
C TYR A 17 -4.41 6.36 -13.69
N ARG A 18 -4.32 7.59 -14.16
CA ARG A 18 -5.51 8.44 -14.39
C ARG A 18 -5.73 8.72 -15.87
N GLU A 19 -4.68 9.11 -16.59
CA GLU A 19 -4.82 9.53 -17.99
C GLU A 19 -4.77 8.33 -18.94
N LEU A 20 -3.94 7.34 -18.62
CA LEU A 20 -3.81 6.09 -19.36
C LEU A 20 -4.65 4.94 -18.77
N ASP A 21 -5.60 5.22 -17.88
CA ASP A 21 -6.37 4.20 -17.15
C ASP A 21 -6.96 3.12 -18.09
N ASN A 22 -7.57 3.54 -19.20
CA ASN A 22 -8.17 2.67 -20.21
C ASN A 22 -7.24 2.31 -21.38
N ALA A 23 -5.95 2.68 -21.31
CA ALA A 23 -4.99 2.35 -22.35
C ALA A 23 -4.63 0.85 -22.30
N ALA A 24 -4.30 0.28 -23.45
CA ALA A 24 -3.83 -1.10 -23.55
C ALA A 24 -2.54 -1.32 -22.73
N THR A 25 -2.35 -2.54 -22.22
CA THR A 25 -1.18 -2.95 -21.43
C THR A 25 0.13 -2.56 -22.08
N GLU A 26 0.29 -2.78 -23.39
CA GLU A 26 1.50 -2.45 -24.14
C GLU A 26 1.80 -0.95 -24.11
N THR A 27 0.75 -0.11 -24.13
CA THR A 27 0.91 1.35 -24.05
C THR A 27 1.41 1.77 -22.67
N LYS A 28 0.85 1.18 -21.60
CA LYS A 28 1.28 1.43 -20.22
C LYS A 28 2.72 0.97 -19.96
N VAL A 29 3.07 -0.20 -20.49
CA VAL A 29 4.43 -0.75 -20.43
C VAL A 29 5.40 0.16 -21.18
N GLN A 30 5.10 0.53 -22.43
CA GLN A 30 5.98 1.39 -23.22
C GLN A 30 6.16 2.76 -22.56
N PHE A 31 5.07 3.40 -22.12
CA PHE A 31 5.14 4.67 -21.38
C PHE A 31 6.06 4.58 -20.15
N THR A 32 6.02 3.45 -19.43
CA THR A 32 6.85 3.21 -18.25
C THR A 32 8.32 3.04 -18.60
N LEU A 33 8.62 2.24 -19.63
CA LEU A 33 9.99 2.04 -20.08
C LEU A 33 10.60 3.33 -20.63
N ASP A 34 9.83 4.10 -21.41
CA ASP A 34 10.26 5.41 -21.92
C ASP A 34 10.59 6.36 -20.77
N TYR A 35 9.74 6.43 -19.73
CA TYR A 35 10.02 7.26 -18.56
C TYR A 35 11.32 6.82 -17.85
N ILE A 36 11.48 5.52 -17.59
CA ILE A 36 12.66 4.98 -16.91
C ILE A 36 13.93 5.26 -17.70
N ASP A 37 13.90 5.16 -19.03
CA ASP A 37 15.03 5.51 -19.89
C ASP A 37 15.47 6.96 -19.75
N THR A 38 14.57 7.89 -19.40
CA THR A 38 14.93 9.29 -19.16
C THR A 38 15.62 9.56 -17.82
N ILE A 39 15.45 8.68 -16.83
CA ILE A 39 15.91 8.93 -15.46
C ILE A 39 16.94 7.91 -14.95
N LYS A 40 17.11 6.76 -15.61
CA LYS A 40 17.89 5.62 -15.07
C LYS A 40 19.35 5.97 -14.75
N GLU A 41 19.96 6.92 -15.45
CA GLU A 41 21.34 7.34 -15.23
C GLU A 41 21.53 8.08 -13.89
N ASP A 42 20.45 8.57 -13.27
CA ASP A 42 20.48 9.27 -11.98
C ASP A 42 20.41 8.32 -10.77
N TYR A 43 20.21 7.02 -11.01
CA TYR A 43 19.95 6.02 -9.98
C TYR A 43 20.89 4.80 -10.09
N PRO A 44 21.17 4.11 -8.95
CA PRO A 44 21.90 2.84 -9.00
C PRO A 44 21.18 1.79 -9.84
N LEU A 45 21.95 0.98 -10.58
CA LEU A 45 21.41 -0.05 -11.48
C LEU A 45 20.47 -1.02 -10.76
N GLU A 46 20.80 -1.41 -9.53
CA GLU A 46 19.99 -2.36 -8.74
C GLU A 46 18.63 -1.75 -8.36
N LEU A 47 18.59 -0.44 -8.09
CA LEU A 47 17.34 0.26 -7.83
C LEU A 47 16.50 0.37 -9.11
N VAL A 48 17.14 0.71 -10.24
CA VAL A 48 16.48 0.77 -11.55
C VAL A 48 15.86 -0.57 -11.89
N GLU A 49 16.61 -1.67 -11.78
CA GLU A 49 16.10 -3.02 -12.08
C GLU A 49 14.91 -3.37 -11.18
N TYR A 50 15.05 -3.17 -9.88
CA TYR A 50 14.02 -3.51 -8.90
C TYR A 50 12.72 -2.72 -9.12
N MET A 51 12.82 -1.40 -9.31
CA MET A 51 11.66 -0.54 -9.51
C MET A 51 11.00 -0.79 -10.87
N THR A 52 11.79 -1.06 -11.92
CA THR A 52 11.27 -1.43 -13.24
C THR A 52 10.44 -2.70 -13.15
N LYS A 53 11.00 -3.78 -12.60
CA LYS A 53 10.28 -5.06 -12.50
C LYS A 53 9.03 -4.94 -11.64
N THR A 54 9.11 -4.24 -10.51
CA THR A 54 7.96 -4.02 -9.62
C THR A 54 6.84 -3.28 -10.36
N GLN A 55 7.17 -2.24 -11.12
CA GLN A 55 6.18 -1.44 -11.84
C GLN A 55 5.56 -2.19 -13.03
N LEU A 56 6.37 -2.93 -13.80
CA LEU A 56 5.86 -3.77 -14.88
C LEU A 56 4.94 -4.87 -14.35
N ALA A 57 5.32 -5.54 -13.27
CA ALA A 57 4.47 -6.53 -12.61
C ALA A 57 3.14 -5.90 -12.15
N ASN A 58 3.19 -4.69 -11.57
CA ASN A 58 1.99 -3.99 -11.15
C ASN A 58 1.09 -3.62 -12.34
N ILE A 59 1.66 -3.18 -13.47
CA ILE A 59 0.89 -2.90 -14.70
C ILE A 59 0.20 -4.16 -15.21
N TYR A 60 0.91 -5.29 -15.33
CA TYR A 60 0.27 -6.55 -15.75
C TYR A 60 -0.81 -6.99 -14.77
N PHE A 61 -0.57 -6.84 -13.46
CA PHE A 61 -1.56 -7.13 -12.43
C PHE A 61 -2.82 -6.27 -12.56
N ASP A 62 -2.67 -4.96 -12.73
CA ASP A 62 -3.77 -3.98 -12.88
C ASP A 62 -4.53 -4.15 -14.21
N GLN A 63 -3.96 -4.89 -15.16
CA GLN A 63 -4.61 -5.27 -16.42
C GLN A 63 -5.17 -6.70 -16.38
N GLU A 64 -5.21 -7.31 -15.20
CA GLU A 64 -5.68 -8.68 -14.97
C GLU A 64 -4.87 -9.75 -15.73
N GLU A 65 -3.67 -9.41 -16.21
CA GLU A 65 -2.76 -10.32 -16.90
C GLU A 65 -1.84 -11.05 -15.91
N TYR A 66 -2.46 -11.77 -14.97
CA TYR A 66 -1.79 -12.39 -13.83
C TYR A 66 -0.71 -13.41 -14.25
N GLU A 67 -0.92 -14.15 -15.34
CA GLU A 67 0.05 -15.10 -15.89
C GLU A 67 1.32 -14.40 -16.38
N LYS A 68 1.24 -13.14 -16.81
CA LYS A 68 2.41 -12.33 -17.20
C LYS A 68 3.05 -11.64 -15.99
N ALA A 69 2.26 -11.24 -14.99
CA ALA A 69 2.76 -10.63 -13.77
C ALA A 69 3.60 -11.61 -12.93
N LEU A 70 3.14 -12.86 -12.78
CA LEU A 70 3.77 -13.86 -11.91
C LEU A 70 5.27 -14.11 -12.18
N PRO A 71 5.73 -14.41 -13.41
CA PRO A 71 7.14 -14.66 -13.65
C PRO A 71 8.03 -13.47 -13.27
N ILE A 72 7.57 -12.24 -13.51
CA ILE A 72 8.30 -11.02 -13.12
C ILE A 72 8.38 -10.91 -11.59
N LEU A 73 7.29 -11.19 -10.88
CA LEU A 73 7.26 -11.17 -9.42
C LEU A 73 8.19 -12.22 -8.79
N GLU A 74 8.29 -13.42 -9.39
CA GLU A 74 9.23 -14.46 -8.95
C GLU A 74 10.69 -14.09 -9.24
N GLU A 75 10.98 -13.35 -10.31
CA GLU A 75 12.32 -12.78 -10.52
C GLU A 75 12.69 -11.79 -9.41
N ILE A 76 11.78 -10.89 -9.03
CA ILE A 76 12.02 -9.87 -7.98
C ILE A 76 12.41 -10.53 -6.65
N LYS A 77 11.85 -11.70 -6.33
CA LYS A 77 12.16 -12.45 -5.09
C LYS A 77 13.64 -12.80 -4.95
N THR A 78 14.36 -12.94 -6.06
CA THR A 78 15.80 -13.21 -6.09
C THR A 78 16.66 -11.97 -5.94
N LEU A 79 16.05 -10.78 -6.09
CA LEU A 79 16.74 -9.50 -5.96
C LEU A 79 16.85 -9.08 -4.50
N LYS A 80 17.95 -8.42 -4.15
CA LYS A 80 18.05 -7.72 -2.88
C LYS A 80 17.17 -6.48 -2.95
N SER A 81 16.16 -6.39 -2.09
CA SER A 81 15.32 -5.19 -1.99
C SER A 81 16.17 -3.96 -1.61
N PRO A 82 16.13 -2.88 -2.38
CA PRO A 82 16.87 -1.66 -2.07
C PRO A 82 16.38 -1.03 -0.76
N GLU A 83 17.33 -0.59 0.08
CA GLU A 83 17.02 0.09 1.34
C GLU A 83 16.26 1.40 1.09
N GLY A 84 15.41 1.78 2.06
CA GLY A 84 14.66 3.04 2.00
C GLY A 84 13.49 3.05 1.02
N THR A 85 13.15 1.91 0.39
CA THR A 85 12.01 1.78 -0.52
C THR A 85 10.83 1.08 0.17
N GLY A 86 9.60 1.50 -0.16
CA GLY A 86 8.38 0.74 0.16
C GLY A 86 8.15 -0.47 -0.75
N GLY A 87 9.01 -0.68 -1.75
CA GLY A 87 8.81 -1.67 -2.79
C GLY A 87 8.78 -3.11 -2.29
N LYS A 88 9.45 -3.40 -1.15
CA LYS A 88 9.41 -4.75 -0.54
C LYS A 88 7.99 -5.17 -0.17
N HIS A 89 7.26 -4.30 0.51
CA HIS A 89 5.89 -4.59 0.95
C HIS A 89 4.96 -4.77 -0.26
N LEU A 90 5.03 -3.84 -1.22
CA LEU A 90 4.22 -3.86 -2.43
C LEU A 90 4.41 -5.14 -3.24
N TYR A 91 5.65 -5.56 -3.53
CA TYR A 91 5.86 -6.77 -4.35
C TYR A 91 5.32 -8.02 -3.65
N ILE A 92 5.47 -8.12 -2.31
CA ILE A 92 5.00 -9.30 -1.56
C ILE A 92 3.48 -9.38 -1.67
N LEU A 93 2.78 -8.26 -1.49
CA LEU A 93 1.33 -8.21 -1.66
C LEU A 93 0.90 -8.57 -3.07
N LEU A 94 1.58 -8.05 -4.10
CA LEU A 94 1.29 -8.40 -5.49
C LEU A 94 1.50 -9.88 -5.76
N LEU A 95 2.58 -10.48 -5.24
CA LEU A 95 2.87 -11.91 -5.38
C LEU A 95 1.80 -12.77 -4.69
N ILE A 96 1.41 -12.43 -3.46
CA ILE A 96 0.30 -13.12 -2.74
C ILE A 96 -0.99 -13.04 -3.55
N ARG A 97 -1.38 -11.82 -4.00
CA ARG A 97 -2.60 -11.59 -4.80
C ARG A 97 -2.58 -12.35 -6.10
N THR A 98 -1.46 -12.35 -6.81
CA THR A 98 -1.29 -13.01 -8.11
C THR A 98 -1.44 -14.52 -7.95
N HIS A 99 -0.79 -15.12 -6.95
CA HIS A 99 -1.00 -16.54 -6.65
C HIS A 99 -2.46 -16.84 -6.30
N ARG A 100 -3.11 -16.03 -5.47
CA ARG A 100 -4.53 -16.19 -5.11
C ARG A 100 -5.43 -16.17 -6.36
N LEU A 101 -5.28 -15.17 -7.22
CA LEU A 101 -6.11 -14.98 -8.40
C LEU A 101 -5.89 -16.05 -9.48
N LEU A 102 -4.71 -16.66 -9.50
CA LEU A 102 -4.40 -17.82 -10.35
C LEU A 102 -4.81 -19.17 -9.71
N GLY A 103 -5.43 -19.17 -8.53
CA GLY A 103 -5.83 -20.39 -7.81
C GLY A 103 -4.66 -21.15 -7.15
N ASN A 104 -3.46 -20.57 -7.10
CA ASN A 104 -2.28 -21.14 -6.46
C ASN A 104 -2.32 -20.92 -4.92
N PHE A 105 -3.38 -21.39 -4.27
CA PHE A 105 -3.70 -21.05 -2.88
C PHE A 105 -2.61 -21.48 -1.89
N GLU A 106 -2.01 -22.66 -2.05
CA GLU A 106 -0.94 -23.13 -1.17
C GLU A 106 0.25 -22.16 -1.13
N MET A 107 0.61 -21.58 -2.27
CA MET A 107 1.70 -20.61 -2.33
C MET A 107 1.30 -19.28 -1.68
N ALA A 108 0.06 -18.82 -1.91
CA ALA A 108 -0.46 -17.63 -1.25
C ALA A 108 -0.48 -17.79 0.28
N ILE A 109 -0.92 -18.95 0.81
CA ILE A 109 -0.87 -19.30 2.24
C ILE A 109 0.57 -19.22 2.74
N SER A 110 1.50 -19.93 2.08
CA SER A 110 2.89 -19.99 2.53
C SER A 110 3.57 -18.61 2.57
N LEU A 111 3.22 -17.72 1.64
CA LEU A 111 3.70 -16.35 1.64
C LEU A 111 3.08 -15.51 2.76
N LEU A 112 1.78 -15.66 3.02
CA LEU A 112 1.11 -15.00 4.14
C LEU A 112 1.68 -15.44 5.48
N GLU A 113 1.86 -16.74 5.71
CA GLU A 113 2.46 -17.28 6.93
C GLU A 113 3.86 -16.70 7.16
N ARG A 114 4.71 -16.67 6.13
CA ARG A 114 6.07 -16.12 6.22
C ARG A 114 6.08 -14.65 6.61
N ASN A 115 5.10 -13.86 6.16
CA ASN A 115 5.07 -12.42 6.43
C ASN A 115 4.31 -12.05 7.72
N LEU A 116 3.27 -12.81 8.08
CA LEU A 116 2.48 -12.59 9.29
C LEU A 116 3.03 -13.32 10.52
N LEU A 117 3.88 -14.33 10.40
CA LEU A 117 4.44 -15.07 11.55
C LEU A 117 5.93 -14.82 11.79
N SER A 118 6.60 -14.04 10.93
CA SER A 118 8.02 -13.76 11.15
C SER A 118 8.23 -12.80 12.32
N GLU A 119 9.09 -13.20 13.27
CA GLU A 119 9.43 -12.41 14.46
C GLU A 119 10.29 -11.16 14.14
N GLY A 120 10.84 -11.08 12.91
CA GLY A 120 11.73 -10.02 12.46
C GLY A 120 11.11 -8.98 11.53
N ASN A 121 9.81 -9.06 11.25
CA ASN A 121 9.12 -7.98 10.54
C ASN A 121 8.88 -6.86 11.57
N PRO A 122 9.47 -5.66 11.44
CA PRO A 122 9.10 -4.55 12.31
C PRO A 122 7.66 -4.19 11.96
N ASP A 123 6.72 -4.84 12.64
CA ASP A 123 5.31 -4.78 12.29
C ASP A 123 4.88 -3.32 12.21
N LYS A 124 4.50 -2.88 11.00
CA LYS A 124 3.82 -1.60 10.79
C LYS A 124 2.35 -1.91 10.70
N GLY A 125 1.52 -1.30 11.54
CA GLY A 125 0.09 -1.64 11.64
C GLY A 125 -0.63 -1.68 10.29
N PHE A 126 -0.36 -0.75 9.38
CA PHE A 126 -0.98 -0.76 8.05
C PHE A 126 -0.47 -1.89 7.15
N ASP A 127 0.83 -2.19 7.17
CA ASP A 127 1.40 -3.30 6.38
C ASP A 127 0.83 -4.65 6.85
N THR A 128 0.70 -4.82 8.18
CA THR A 128 0.05 -6.00 8.77
C THR A 128 -1.43 -6.09 8.36
N LEU A 129 -2.15 -4.96 8.34
CA LEU A 129 -3.55 -4.92 7.89
C LEU A 129 -3.69 -5.32 6.42
N ASP A 130 -2.78 -4.91 5.54
CA ASP A 130 -2.80 -5.33 4.14
C ASP A 130 -2.65 -6.84 3.97
N PHE A 131 -1.75 -7.48 4.73
CA PHE A 131 -1.60 -8.94 4.69
C PHE A 131 -2.83 -9.66 5.25
N LEU A 132 -3.41 -9.17 6.35
CA LEU A 132 -4.64 -9.73 6.92
C LEU A 132 -5.81 -9.61 5.94
N LYS A 133 -5.92 -8.49 5.22
CA LYS A 133 -6.91 -8.30 4.15
C LYS A 133 -6.74 -9.36 3.06
N GLU A 134 -5.51 -9.62 2.60
CA GLU A 134 -5.27 -10.66 1.60
C GLU A 134 -5.57 -12.07 2.12
N HIS A 135 -5.28 -12.34 3.39
CA HIS A 135 -5.68 -13.59 4.03
C HIS A 135 -7.21 -13.76 4.06
N ALA A 136 -7.96 -12.72 4.43
CA ALA A 136 -9.42 -12.77 4.41
C ALA A 136 -9.98 -13.02 3.00
N LYS A 137 -9.38 -12.41 1.97
CA LYS A 137 -9.73 -12.67 0.57
C LYS A 137 -9.41 -14.10 0.13
N LEU A 138 -8.27 -14.62 0.56
CA LEU A 138 -7.90 -16.01 0.30
C LEU A 138 -8.88 -16.99 0.96
N CYS A 139 -9.28 -16.77 2.21
CA CYS A 139 -10.31 -17.57 2.88
C CYS A 139 -11.62 -17.59 2.08
N GLN A 140 -12.04 -16.43 1.58
CA GLN A 140 -13.23 -16.30 0.74
C GLN A 140 -13.10 -17.08 -0.57
N ASP A 141 -12.00 -16.92 -1.30
CA ASP A 141 -11.81 -17.51 -2.63
C ASP A 141 -11.60 -19.02 -2.59
N ALA A 142 -10.92 -19.52 -1.55
CA ALA A 142 -10.58 -20.94 -1.38
C ALA A 142 -11.59 -21.71 -0.51
N GLY A 143 -12.58 -21.03 0.07
CA GLY A 143 -13.56 -21.64 1.00
C GLY A 143 -12.93 -22.12 2.31
N LEU A 144 -11.90 -21.41 2.79
CA LEU A 144 -11.17 -21.77 4.01
C LEU A 144 -11.72 -20.98 5.22
N GLU A 145 -11.61 -21.60 6.39
CA GLU A 145 -11.80 -20.87 7.65
C GLU A 145 -10.60 -19.96 7.94
N PHE A 146 -10.80 -19.01 8.87
CA PHE A 146 -9.72 -18.14 9.32
C PHE A 146 -8.68 -18.92 10.13
N ASP A 147 -7.40 -18.75 9.80
CA ASP A 147 -6.30 -19.31 10.57
C ASP A 147 -6.12 -18.61 11.94
N PRO A 148 -6.38 -19.30 13.06
CA PRO A 148 -6.30 -18.70 14.39
C PRO A 148 -4.90 -18.21 14.77
N ARG A 149 -3.83 -18.70 14.09
CA ARG A 149 -2.46 -18.22 14.33
C ARG A 149 -2.29 -16.74 14.01
N PHE A 150 -3.13 -16.17 13.14
CA PHE A 150 -3.09 -14.74 12.79
C PHE A 150 -3.90 -13.85 13.73
N LYS A 151 -4.59 -14.40 14.74
CA LYS A 151 -5.42 -13.60 15.65
C LYS A 151 -4.63 -12.49 16.36
N GLY A 152 -3.45 -12.82 16.89
CA GLY A 152 -2.59 -11.82 17.54
C GLY A 152 -2.13 -10.68 16.62
N LYS A 153 -2.16 -10.90 15.29
CA LYS A 153 -1.88 -9.83 14.32
C LYS A 153 -3.07 -8.89 14.13
N ILE A 154 -4.30 -9.36 14.29
CA ILE A 154 -5.48 -8.48 14.35
C ILE A 154 -5.38 -7.59 15.59
N ASP A 155 -5.12 -8.18 16.75
CA ASP A 155 -4.99 -7.46 18.02
C ASP A 155 -3.88 -6.39 17.92
N PHE A 156 -2.73 -6.76 17.31
CA PHE A 156 -1.65 -5.82 17.03
C PHE A 156 -2.08 -4.65 16.15
N VAL A 157 -2.84 -4.87 15.07
CA VAL A 157 -3.33 -3.78 14.19
C VAL A 157 -4.27 -2.85 14.96
N VAL A 158 -5.17 -3.41 15.77
CA VAL A 158 -6.11 -2.64 16.60
C VAL A 158 -5.33 -1.76 17.57
N GLU A 159 -4.39 -2.34 18.32
CA GLU A 159 -3.61 -1.63 19.32
C GLU A 159 -2.69 -0.59 18.69
N SER A 160 -1.91 -0.96 17.67
CA SER A 160 -0.88 -0.10 17.07
C SER A 160 -1.47 1.11 16.35
N LEU A 161 -2.55 0.92 15.59
CA LEU A 161 -3.21 2.00 14.87
C LEU A 161 -4.29 2.71 15.70
N GLY A 162 -4.70 2.10 16.82
CA GLY A 162 -5.73 2.61 17.72
C GLY A 162 -7.11 2.63 17.06
N PHE A 163 -7.53 1.48 16.52
CA PHE A 163 -8.92 1.25 16.16
C PHE A 163 -9.77 0.99 17.41
N GLU A 164 -11.08 1.22 17.29
CA GLU A 164 -12.04 0.69 18.25
C GLU A 164 -12.00 -0.84 18.19
N ASP A 165 -11.78 -1.46 19.35
CA ASP A 165 -11.90 -2.91 19.50
C ASP A 165 -13.38 -3.30 19.56
N LYS A 166 -13.79 -4.18 18.64
CA LYS A 166 -15.16 -4.64 18.50
C LYS A 166 -15.19 -6.13 18.73
N ASP A 167 -16.22 -6.60 19.43
CA ASP A 167 -16.48 -8.02 19.64
C ASP A 167 -17.03 -8.67 18.35
N LEU A 168 -16.16 -8.81 17.35
CA LEU A 168 -16.44 -9.33 16.02
C LEU A 168 -15.62 -10.61 15.77
N GLN A 169 -16.10 -11.46 14.87
CA GLN A 169 -15.30 -12.60 14.40
C GLN A 169 -14.11 -12.11 13.56
N SER A 170 -13.02 -12.90 13.50
CA SER A 170 -11.76 -12.46 12.88
C SER A 170 -11.89 -11.90 11.46
N LEU A 171 -12.65 -12.57 10.58
CA LEU A 171 -12.86 -12.11 9.21
C LEU A 171 -13.70 -10.82 9.15
N GLU A 172 -14.70 -10.68 10.01
CA GLU A 172 -15.53 -9.48 10.14
C GLU A 172 -14.71 -8.31 10.70
N MET A 173 -13.82 -8.58 11.65
CA MET A 173 -12.92 -7.59 12.22
C MET A 173 -11.94 -7.08 11.16
N ILE A 174 -11.33 -7.97 10.36
CA ILE A 174 -10.45 -7.57 9.26
C ILE A 174 -11.20 -6.71 8.23
N ASP A 175 -12.42 -7.08 7.88
CA ASP A 175 -13.27 -6.31 6.96
C ASP A 175 -13.59 -4.91 7.52
N TYR A 176 -13.96 -4.84 8.80
CA TYR A 176 -14.18 -3.57 9.51
C TYR A 176 -12.93 -2.68 9.50
N LEU A 177 -11.78 -3.21 9.89
CA LEU A 177 -10.51 -2.48 9.92
C LEU A 177 -10.13 -1.96 8.52
N THR A 178 -10.25 -2.83 7.50
CA THR A 178 -9.90 -2.50 6.11
C THR A 178 -10.80 -1.40 5.54
N LYS A 179 -12.12 -1.52 5.71
CA LYS A 179 -13.10 -0.55 5.20
C LYS A 179 -12.93 0.80 5.90
N THR A 180 -12.85 0.77 7.22
CA THR A 180 -12.67 1.98 8.03
C THR A 180 -11.36 2.68 7.66
N ASN A 181 -10.25 1.94 7.55
CA ASN A 181 -8.98 2.50 7.08
C ASN A 181 -9.11 3.14 5.69
N THR A 182 -9.72 2.43 4.74
CA THR A 182 -9.86 2.90 3.35
C THR A 182 -10.65 4.21 3.28
N ASP A 183 -11.77 4.29 3.98
CA ASP A 183 -12.62 5.49 4.01
C ASP A 183 -11.87 6.71 4.56
N TRP A 184 -11.16 6.52 5.69
CA TRP A 184 -10.41 7.60 6.33
C TRP A 184 -9.16 8.00 5.56
N ASN A 185 -8.47 7.05 4.94
CA ASN A 185 -7.34 7.33 4.06
C ASN A 185 -7.77 8.18 2.85
N ILE A 186 -8.88 7.83 2.20
CA ILE A 186 -9.42 8.58 1.07
C ILE A 186 -9.81 10.01 1.50
N ARG A 187 -10.48 10.16 2.65
CA ARG A 187 -10.82 11.49 3.19
C ARG A 187 -9.56 12.31 3.45
N MET A 188 -8.54 11.73 4.07
CA MET A 188 -7.25 12.38 4.31
C MET A 188 -6.59 12.83 3.00
N GLY A 189 -6.49 11.92 2.03
CA GLY A 189 -5.90 12.22 0.72
C GLY A 189 -6.59 13.39 0.02
N LYS A 190 -7.93 13.46 0.08
CA LYS A 190 -8.70 14.60 -0.46
C LYS A 190 -8.33 15.93 0.22
N ILE A 191 -8.09 15.94 1.53
CA ILE A 191 -7.67 17.15 2.27
C ILE A 191 -6.26 17.56 1.86
N ILE A 192 -5.33 16.61 1.77
CA ILE A 192 -3.93 16.86 1.41
C ILE A 192 -3.82 17.43 -0.01
N LEU A 193 -4.60 16.90 -0.95
CA LEU A 193 -4.55 17.27 -2.38
C LEU A 193 -5.28 18.57 -2.72
N LYS A 194 -6.04 19.19 -1.80
CA LYS A 194 -6.64 20.51 -2.02
C LYS A 194 -5.54 21.58 -2.08
N LYS A 195 -5.33 22.17 -3.27
CA LYS A 195 -4.25 23.15 -3.54
C LYS A 195 -4.69 24.62 -3.45
N ASP A 196 -5.99 24.91 -3.34
CA ASP A 196 -6.53 26.28 -3.44
C ASP A 196 -7.37 26.69 -2.21
N ILE A 197 -6.91 26.35 -1.01
CA ILE A 197 -7.60 26.73 0.24
C ILE A 197 -6.65 27.49 1.16
N SER A 198 -7.18 28.43 1.93
CA SER A 198 -6.38 29.18 2.91
C SER A 198 -5.85 28.26 4.02
N GLY A 199 -4.79 28.69 4.72
CA GLY A 199 -4.27 27.94 5.87
C GLY A 199 -5.30 27.78 7.00
N GLU A 200 -6.13 28.80 7.23
CA GLU A 200 -7.24 28.76 8.20
C GLU A 200 -8.33 27.77 7.76
N GLU A 201 -8.76 27.81 6.50
CA GLU A 201 -9.73 26.86 5.96
C GLU A 201 -9.21 25.43 6.03
N LYS A 202 -7.93 25.21 5.68
CA LYS A 202 -7.28 23.89 5.78
C LYS A 202 -7.22 23.40 7.23
N THR A 203 -6.92 24.29 8.17
CA THR A 203 -6.91 23.97 9.60
C THR A 203 -8.31 23.58 10.08
N GLN A 204 -9.35 24.32 9.69
CA GLN A 204 -10.72 24.00 10.08
C GLN A 204 -11.17 22.63 9.55
N ILE A 205 -10.86 22.30 8.29
CA ILE A 205 -11.16 20.99 7.70
C ILE A 205 -10.44 19.86 8.46
N LEU A 206 -9.19 20.07 8.86
CA LEU A 206 -8.42 19.11 9.66
C LEU A 206 -9.00 18.95 11.08
N GLU A 207 -9.47 20.03 11.70
CA GLU A 207 -10.15 19.96 13.00
C GLU A 207 -11.48 19.21 12.92
N ASP A 208 -12.25 19.38 11.84
CA ASP A 208 -13.48 18.63 11.63
C ASP A 208 -13.19 17.14 11.38
N PHE A 209 -12.13 16.82 10.63
CA PHE A 209 -11.63 15.46 10.47
C PHE A 209 -11.32 14.82 11.85
N LEU A 210 -10.67 15.54 12.77
CA LEU A 210 -10.32 15.03 14.10
C LEU A 210 -11.53 14.66 14.96
N LYS A 211 -12.65 15.37 14.81
CA LYS A 211 -13.87 15.13 15.60
C LYS A 211 -14.55 13.82 15.21
N GLU A 212 -14.40 13.43 13.95
CA GLU A 212 -15.11 12.28 13.38
C GLU A 212 -14.23 11.03 13.24
N CYS A 213 -12.92 11.18 13.06
CA CYS A 213 -12.03 10.04 12.78
C CYS A 213 -11.89 9.12 14.00
N PRO A 214 -12.24 7.82 13.90
CA PRO A 214 -12.15 6.89 15.03
C PRO A 214 -10.74 6.29 15.19
N ILE A 215 -9.84 6.47 14.21
CA ILE A 215 -8.52 5.82 14.19
C ILE A 215 -7.50 6.76 14.83
N ARG A 216 -6.90 6.33 15.95
CA ARG A 216 -5.92 7.13 16.70
C ARG A 216 -4.75 7.57 15.82
N TRP A 217 -4.20 6.69 15.00
CA TRP A 217 -3.07 7.01 14.12
C TRP A 217 -3.34 8.23 13.23
N TYR A 218 -4.51 8.28 12.57
CA TYR A 218 -4.87 9.42 11.72
C TYR A 218 -5.09 10.69 12.54
N ARG A 219 -5.64 10.57 13.74
CA ARG A 219 -5.83 11.73 14.64
C ARG A 219 -4.48 12.32 15.05
N ASP A 220 -3.56 11.48 15.49
CA ASP A 220 -2.22 11.92 15.90
C ASP A 220 -1.48 12.59 14.73
N TYR A 221 -1.53 11.97 13.55
CA TYR A 221 -0.97 12.54 12.32
C TYR A 221 -1.54 13.93 11.99
N VAL A 222 -2.86 14.11 12.09
CA VAL A 222 -3.50 15.41 11.82
C VAL A 222 -3.14 16.45 12.87
N ILE A 223 -3.03 16.07 14.14
CA ILE A 223 -2.59 16.98 15.20
C ILE A 223 -1.20 17.54 14.88
N GLU A 224 -0.27 16.69 14.45
CA GLU A 224 1.06 17.10 14.03
C GLU A 224 1.01 18.06 12.83
N MET A 225 0.17 17.76 11.82
CA MET A 225 -0.02 18.64 10.66
C MET A 225 -0.55 20.02 11.06
N ILE A 226 -1.58 20.09 11.92
CA ILE A 226 -2.15 21.35 12.41
C ILE A 226 -1.09 22.17 13.15
N ASN A 227 -0.31 21.53 14.03
CA ASN A 227 0.74 22.20 14.78
C ASN A 227 1.80 22.81 13.84
N HIS A 228 2.18 22.09 12.78
CA HIS A 228 3.10 22.57 11.76
C HIS A 228 2.55 23.75 10.95
N TYR A 229 1.25 23.76 10.63
CA TYR A 229 0.63 24.91 9.95
C TYR A 229 0.54 26.15 10.85
N ARG A 230 0.25 25.95 12.14
CA ARG A 230 0.15 27.05 13.11
C ARG A 230 1.50 27.70 13.40
N SER A 231 2.57 26.92 13.51
CA SER A 231 3.91 27.48 13.72
C SER A 231 4.40 28.30 12.53
N ARG A 232 4.08 27.89 11.29
CA ARG A 232 4.44 28.62 10.07
C ARG A 232 3.69 29.93 9.85
N ASN A 233 2.53 30.12 10.47
CA ASN A 233 1.74 31.35 10.35
C ASN A 233 2.05 32.38 11.46
N GLN A 234 3.03 32.09 12.34
CA GLN A 234 3.48 32.99 13.40
C GLN A 234 4.80 33.73 13.08
N ASP A 235 5.44 33.39 11.97
CA ASP A 235 6.62 34.07 11.38
C ASP A 235 6.21 34.89 10.13
#